data_AF-A0A8J5YQW7-F1
#
_entry.id   AF-A0A8J5YQW7-F1
#
_cell.length_a   1.000
_cell.length_b   1.000
_cell.length_c   1.000
_cell.angle_alpha   90.00
_cell.angle_beta   90.00
_cell.angle_gamma   90.00
#
_symmetry.space_group_name_H-M   'P 1'
#
loop_
_entity.id
_entity.type
_entity.pdbx_description
1 polymer ?
#
loop_
_entity_poly.entity_id
_entity_poly.type
_entity_poly.pdbx_seq_one_letter_code
_entity_poly.pdbx_strand_id
1 'polypeptide(L)'
;MAKERLDRFLISTNAINNFPFLMTIVVRQTNLDHDAILIDTLGHKPRENFKDPRLFFKYDVCWAKEKEAKDIIKKAWNSNYTNIIEKLEKVHVELGLWQHSHYRRMKNQIRELVVRIDKLIDGARQENSVDMLKTAHLKLGNLYAKEESYWAQRLCIKWLKEGDRNTHIFHVCTTSRLKKNKIDRLKDSNGIWMNDTNDICKVA
;
A
#
# COMPACT_ATOMS: atom_id res chain seq x y z
N MET A 1 32.71 4.64 19.83
CA MET A 1 31.45 5.24 20.34
C MET A 1 30.30 4.68 19.52
N ALA A 2 29.38 3.94 20.14
CA ALA A 2 28.22 3.40 19.44
C ALA A 2 27.21 4.54 19.21
N LYS A 3 26.68 4.66 17.99
CA LYS A 3 25.59 5.61 17.71
C LYS A 3 24.27 4.93 18.05
N GLU A 4 23.51 5.53 18.98
CA GLU A 4 22.21 5.03 19.40
C GLU A 4 21.10 6.01 19.02
N ARG A 5 19.90 5.49 18.75
CA ARG A 5 18.74 6.30 18.35
C ARG A 5 17.78 6.45 19.54
N LEU A 6 18.08 7.41 20.41
CA LEU A 6 17.32 7.64 21.64
C LEU A 6 16.17 8.66 21.43
N ASP A 7 16.42 9.68 20.64
CA ASP A 7 15.48 10.78 20.38
C ASP A 7 14.36 10.37 19.40
N ARG A 8 13.12 10.65 19.79
CA ARG A 8 11.92 10.25 19.05
C ARG A 8 10.73 11.17 19.34
N PHE A 9 9.87 11.32 18.34
CA PHE A 9 8.58 11.95 18.49
C PHE A 9 7.48 10.91 18.66
N LEU A 10 6.60 11.14 19.62
CA LEU A 10 5.39 10.36 19.81
C LEU A 10 4.21 11.15 19.23
N ILE A 11 3.49 10.55 18.29
CA ILE A 11 2.40 11.23 17.56
C ILE A 11 1.15 10.37 17.65
N SER A 12 0.01 11.00 17.89
CA SER A 12 -1.28 10.32 17.93
C SER A 12 -1.72 9.85 16.54
N THR A 13 -2.53 8.80 16.50
CA THR A 13 -3.09 8.29 15.24
C THR A 13 -3.94 9.35 14.50
N ASN A 14 -4.62 10.22 15.25
CA ASN A 14 -5.38 11.34 14.69
C ASN A 14 -4.48 12.39 14.01
N ALA A 15 -3.32 12.69 14.61
CA ALA A 15 -2.35 13.61 14.00
C ALA A 15 -1.73 13.03 12.71
N ILE A 16 -1.51 11.71 12.63
CA ILE A 16 -1.03 11.08 11.39
C ILE A 16 -2.06 11.21 10.25
N ASN A 17 -3.35 11.13 10.58
CA ASN A 17 -4.43 11.34 9.61
C ASN A 17 -4.48 12.79 9.11
N ASN A 18 -4.35 13.77 10.02
CA ASN A 18 -4.42 15.20 9.68
C ASN A 18 -3.17 15.70 8.96
N PHE A 19 -2.02 15.08 9.22
CA PHE A 19 -0.74 15.39 8.60
C PHE A 19 -0.23 14.17 7.80
N PRO A 20 -0.88 13.83 6.67
CA PRO A 20 -0.57 12.62 5.91
C PRO A 20 0.81 12.67 5.25
N PHE A 21 1.47 13.82 5.20
CA PHE A 21 2.82 13.98 4.65
C PHE A 21 3.89 14.26 5.71
N LEU A 22 3.54 14.18 7.00
CA LEU A 22 4.48 14.41 8.09
C LEU A 22 5.76 13.58 7.95
N MET A 23 6.91 14.25 8.00
CA MET A 23 8.24 13.66 7.82
C MET A 23 9.16 14.07 8.96
N THR A 24 10.18 13.24 9.21
CA THR A 24 11.20 13.50 10.23
C THR A 24 12.57 13.60 9.58
N ILE A 25 13.28 14.70 9.82
CA ILE A 25 14.60 14.98 9.26
C ILE A 25 15.61 15.00 10.41
N VAL A 26 16.70 14.25 10.27
CA VAL A 26 17.82 14.31 11.22
C VAL A 26 18.78 15.40 10.74
N VAL A 27 19.00 16.40 11.58
CA VAL A 27 19.92 17.51 11.35
C VAL A 27 21.16 17.24 12.18
N ARG A 28 22.27 16.92 11.49
CA ARG A 28 23.57 16.69 12.12
C ARG A 28 24.04 17.96 12.79
N GLN A 29 24.38 17.87 14.07
CA GLN A 29 25.01 18.95 14.80
C GLN A 29 26.51 18.66 14.93
N THR A 30 27.35 19.65 14.65
CA THR A 30 28.81 19.48 14.72
C THR A 30 29.35 19.66 16.14
N ASN A 31 28.60 20.35 16.99
CA ASN A 31 29.06 20.79 18.31
C ASN A 31 28.26 20.14 19.45
N LEU A 32 27.34 19.23 19.15
CA LEU A 32 26.58 18.45 20.13
C LEU A 32 26.82 16.96 19.89
N ASP A 33 26.75 16.19 20.96
CA ASP A 33 26.76 14.72 20.95
C ASP A 33 25.40 14.12 20.52
N HIS A 34 24.36 14.95 20.43
CA HIS A 34 23.05 14.62 19.87
C HIS A 34 22.82 15.27 18.49
N ASP A 35 22.17 14.54 17.59
CA ASP A 35 21.61 15.12 16.35
C ASP A 35 20.24 15.73 16.64
N ALA A 36 19.93 16.90 16.09
CA ALA A 36 18.58 17.45 16.18
C ALA A 36 17.63 16.67 15.27
N ILE A 37 16.40 16.48 15.72
CA ILE A 37 15.35 15.85 14.92
C ILE A 37 14.26 16.89 14.66
N LEU A 38 14.04 17.21 13.39
CA LEU A 38 13.00 18.13 12.93
C LEU A 38 11.77 17.34 12.49
N ILE A 39 10.58 17.77 12.90
CA ILE A 39 9.32 17.36 12.26
C ILE A 39 8.94 18.41 11.23
N ASP A 40 8.76 17.96 9.99
CA ASP A 40 8.09 18.72 8.95
C ASP A 40 6.62 18.24 8.88
N THR A 41 5.69 19.11 9.28
CA THR A 41 4.25 18.83 9.27
C THR A 41 3.61 19.04 7.90
N LEU A 42 4.27 19.78 7.00
CA LEU A 42 3.79 20.05 5.64
C LEU A 42 4.19 18.91 4.71
N GLY A 43 5.42 18.41 4.86
CA GLY A 43 6.00 17.35 4.06
C GLY A 43 6.05 17.67 2.56
N HIS A 44 6.56 16.74 1.77
CA HIS A 44 6.40 16.82 0.32
C HIS A 44 5.04 16.26 -0.08
N LYS A 45 4.05 17.17 -0.23
CA LYS A 45 2.87 16.89 -1.05
C LYS A 45 3.38 16.36 -2.39
N PRO A 46 3.00 15.16 -2.78
CA PRO A 46 3.52 14.58 -4.00
C PRO A 46 3.07 15.46 -5.16
N ARG A 47 4.02 15.91 -5.97
CA ARG A 47 3.76 16.71 -7.17
C ARG A 47 2.76 15.94 -8.03
N GLU A 48 1.81 16.66 -8.61
CA GLU A 48 0.50 16.18 -9.11
C GLU A 48 0.50 15.05 -10.15
N ASN A 49 1.65 14.48 -10.50
CA ASN A 49 1.74 13.29 -11.34
C ASN A 49 1.98 12.02 -10.53
N PHE A 50 1.14 11.79 -9.52
CA PHE A 50 1.05 10.47 -8.96
C PHE A 50 0.39 9.52 -9.97
N LYS A 51 1.22 8.79 -10.70
CA LYS A 51 0.96 7.35 -10.79
C LYS A 51 1.13 6.84 -9.35
N ASP A 52 0.00 6.84 -8.63
CA ASP A 52 -0.16 6.31 -7.28
C ASP A 52 0.83 5.16 -7.04
N PRO A 53 1.71 5.21 -6.02
CA PRO A 53 2.70 4.15 -5.78
C PRO A 53 2.09 2.76 -5.56
N ARG A 54 0.76 2.68 -5.36
CA ARG A 54 -0.01 1.44 -5.42
C ARG A 54 -0.04 0.80 -6.81
N LEU A 55 0.24 1.57 -7.87
CA LEU A 55 0.30 1.21 -9.28
C LEU A 55 1.67 0.67 -9.73
N PHE A 56 2.71 0.79 -8.91
CA PHE A 56 3.92 0.00 -9.14
C PHE A 56 3.60 -1.43 -8.74
N PHE A 57 3.59 -2.31 -9.75
CA PHE A 57 3.25 -3.70 -9.57
C PHE A 57 4.27 -4.35 -8.63
N LYS A 58 3.76 -4.98 -7.57
CA LYS A 58 4.52 -5.90 -6.72
C LYS A 58 3.75 -7.21 -6.76
N TYR A 59 4.43 -8.30 -7.13
CA TYR A 59 3.81 -9.61 -7.10
C TYR A 59 3.49 -9.99 -5.66
N ASP A 60 2.22 -9.85 -5.27
CA ASP A 60 1.72 -10.34 -4.00
C ASP A 60 1.31 -11.82 -4.10
N VAL A 61 1.64 -12.62 -3.09
CA VAL A 61 1.31 -14.05 -2.94
C VAL A 61 -0.20 -14.28 -3.02
N CYS A 62 -1.01 -13.30 -2.63
CA CYS A 62 -2.46 -13.36 -2.78
C CYS A 62 -2.88 -13.53 -4.25
N TRP A 63 -2.09 -13.02 -5.21
CA TRP A 63 -2.34 -13.17 -6.65
C TRP A 63 -1.94 -14.54 -7.20
N ALA A 64 -1.09 -15.30 -6.50
CA ALA A 64 -0.71 -16.65 -6.91
C ALA A 64 -1.90 -17.63 -6.95
N LYS A 65 -2.97 -17.31 -6.21
CA LYS A 65 -4.21 -18.10 -6.19
C LYS A 65 -5.23 -17.65 -7.23
N GLU A 66 -5.08 -16.45 -7.79
CA GLU A 66 -6.03 -15.89 -8.76
C GLU A 66 -5.73 -16.41 -10.17
N LYS A 67 -6.74 -17.00 -10.82
CA LYS A 67 -6.60 -17.54 -12.18
C LYS A 67 -6.35 -16.42 -13.20
N GLU A 68 -7.05 -15.29 -13.06
CA GLU A 68 -6.90 -14.12 -13.95
C GLU A 68 -5.46 -13.61 -13.97
N ALA A 69 -4.79 -13.54 -12.81
CA ALA A 69 -3.38 -13.14 -12.72
C ALA A 69 -2.47 -14.11 -13.50
N LYS A 70 -2.68 -15.43 -13.36
CA LYS A 70 -1.91 -16.44 -14.09
C LYS A 70 -2.12 -16.34 -15.60
N ASP A 71 -3.34 -16.09 -16.03
CA ASP A 71 -3.67 -15.97 -17.44
C ASP A 71 -3.03 -14.72 -18.06
N ILE A 72 -3.02 -13.59 -17.35
CA ILE A 72 -2.30 -12.37 -17.76
C ILE A 72 -0.80 -12.63 -17.87
N ILE A 73 -0.19 -13.24 -16.85
CA ILE A 73 1.25 -13.55 -16.87
C ILE A 73 1.58 -14.45 -18.06
N LYS A 74 0.82 -15.54 -18.27
CA LYS A 74 1.03 -16.45 -19.40
C LYS A 74 0.92 -15.73 -20.74
N LYS A 75 -0.12 -14.92 -20.92
CA LYS A 75 -0.36 -14.16 -22.15
C LYS A 75 0.78 -13.16 -22.42
N ALA A 76 1.18 -12.40 -21.40
CA ALA A 76 2.25 -11.42 -21.51
C ALA A 76 3.61 -12.11 -21.76
N TRP A 77 3.88 -13.26 -21.13
CA TRP A 77 5.14 -14.00 -21.26
C TRP A 77 5.31 -14.67 -22.64
N ASN A 78 4.21 -15.15 -23.22
CA ASN A 78 4.17 -15.77 -24.55
C ASN A 78 4.12 -14.75 -25.69
N SER A 79 4.40 -13.48 -25.42
CA SER A 79 4.51 -12.47 -26.47
C SER A 79 5.78 -12.64 -27.30
N ASN A 80 5.75 -12.14 -28.54
CA ASN A 80 6.80 -12.31 -29.55
C ASN A 80 8.13 -11.60 -29.23
N TYR A 81 8.28 -11.00 -28.05
CA TYR A 81 9.57 -10.43 -27.65
C TYR A 81 10.59 -11.54 -27.47
N THR A 82 11.83 -11.30 -27.90
CA THR A 82 12.96 -12.21 -27.68
C THR A 82 13.71 -11.86 -26.40
N ASN A 83 13.66 -10.58 -26.00
CA ASN A 83 14.32 -10.08 -24.80
C ASN A 83 13.48 -10.37 -23.54
N ILE A 84 14.13 -10.97 -22.53
CA ILE A 84 13.51 -11.26 -21.24
C ILE A 84 13.10 -9.99 -20.47
N ILE A 85 13.84 -8.89 -20.63
CA ILE A 85 13.56 -7.61 -19.97
C ILE A 85 12.23 -7.05 -20.50
N GLU A 86 12.04 -7.03 -21.82
CA GLU A 86 10.82 -6.56 -22.46
C GLU A 86 9.59 -7.40 -22.06
N LYS A 87 9.78 -8.73 -21.92
CA LYS A 87 8.72 -9.62 -21.41
C LYS A 87 8.35 -9.29 -19.97
N LEU A 88 9.33 -9.06 -19.11
CA LEU A 88 9.11 -8.68 -17.71
C LEU A 88 8.42 -7.32 -17.59
N GLU A 89 8.82 -6.34 -18.39
CA GLU A 89 8.17 -5.02 -18.44
C GLU A 89 6.71 -5.14 -18.87
N LYS A 90 6.42 -5.96 -19.88
CA LYS A 90 5.04 -6.20 -20.32
C LYS A 90 4.19 -6.86 -19.25
N VAL A 91 4.72 -7.90 -18.59
CA VAL A 91 4.04 -8.53 -17.44
C VAL A 91 3.78 -7.49 -16.35
N HIS A 92 4.78 -6.68 -16.02
CA HIS A 92 4.67 -5.64 -14.99
C HIS A 92 3.57 -4.62 -15.31
N VAL A 93 3.47 -4.15 -16.55
CA VAL A 93 2.43 -3.19 -16.99
C VAL A 93 1.04 -3.82 -16.97
N GLU A 94 0.86 -4.96 -17.65
CA GLU A 94 -0.47 -5.58 -17.77
C GLU A 94 -1.01 -6.03 -16.39
N LEU A 95 -0.14 -6.60 -15.56
CA LEU A 95 -0.54 -7.09 -14.24
C LEU A 95 -0.74 -5.95 -13.24
N GLY A 96 -0.01 -4.84 -13.36
CA GLY A 96 -0.23 -3.64 -12.55
C GLY A 96 -1.60 -3.00 -12.79
N LEU A 97 -2.01 -2.89 -14.06
CA LEU A 97 -3.34 -2.40 -14.43
C LEU A 97 -4.45 -3.32 -13.91
N TRP A 98 -4.27 -4.63 -14.08
CA TRP A 98 -5.20 -5.62 -13.52
C TRP A 98 -5.28 -5.51 -12.00
N GLN A 99 -4.15 -5.44 -11.30
CA GLN A 99 -4.11 -5.32 -9.84
C GLN A 99 -4.91 -4.10 -9.34
N HIS A 100 -4.75 -2.94 -9.99
CA HIS A 100 -5.49 -1.74 -9.60
C HIS A 100 -7.00 -1.91 -9.77
N SER A 101 -7.42 -2.41 -10.93
CA SER A 101 -8.84 -2.63 -11.23
C SER A 101 -9.45 -3.72 -10.33
N HIS A 102 -8.71 -4.79 -10.07
CA HIS A 102 -9.12 -5.89 -9.20
C HIS A 102 -9.28 -5.44 -7.74
N TYR A 103 -8.33 -4.66 -7.21
CA TYR A 103 -8.45 -4.08 -5.88
C TYR A 103 -9.68 -3.16 -5.75
N ARG A 104 -9.91 -2.28 -6.73
CA ARG A 104 -11.12 -1.43 -6.75
C ARG A 104 -12.40 -2.27 -6.77
N ARG A 105 -12.46 -3.31 -7.60
CA ARG A 105 -13.58 -4.24 -7.67
C ARG A 105 -13.83 -4.91 -6.31
N MET A 106 -12.78 -5.38 -5.65
CA MET A 106 -12.86 -5.97 -4.31
C MET A 106 -13.43 -4.98 -3.28
N LYS A 107 -12.95 -3.72 -3.25
CA LYS A 107 -13.49 -2.68 -2.34
C LYS A 107 -14.95 -2.32 -2.64
N ASN A 108 -15.35 -2.35 -3.90
CA ASN A 108 -16.76 -2.12 -4.28
C ASN A 108 -17.63 -3.28 -3.79
N GLN A 109 -17.22 -4.52 -4.03
CA GLN A 109 -17.95 -5.71 -3.57
C GLN A 109 -18.09 -5.76 -2.04
N ILE A 110 -17.05 -5.36 -1.29
CA ILE A 110 -17.14 -5.23 0.17
C ILE A 110 -18.22 -4.22 0.55
N ARG A 111 -18.21 -3.01 -0.04
CA ARG A 111 -19.22 -1.97 0.24
C ARG A 111 -20.64 -2.43 -0.09
N GLU A 112 -20.83 -3.06 -1.25
CA GLU A 112 -22.12 -3.59 -1.68
C GLU A 112 -22.63 -4.68 -0.74
N LEU A 113 -21.75 -5.58 -0.28
CA LEU A 113 -22.12 -6.65 0.65
C LEU A 113 -22.48 -6.11 2.03
N VAL A 114 -21.76 -5.10 2.54
CA VAL A 114 -22.11 -4.43 3.81
C VAL A 114 -23.51 -3.84 3.71
N VAL A 115 -23.78 -3.03 2.68
CA VAL A 115 -25.11 -2.43 2.46
C VAL A 115 -26.20 -3.50 2.29
N ARG A 116 -25.88 -4.62 1.62
CA ARG A 116 -26.83 -5.74 1.46
C ARG A 116 -27.12 -6.43 2.78
N ILE A 117 -26.10 -6.63 3.63
CA ILE A 117 -26.27 -7.23 4.96
C ILE A 117 -27.13 -6.32 5.82
N ASP A 118 -26.86 -5.02 5.86
CA ASP A 118 -27.66 -4.04 6.62
C ASP A 118 -29.13 -4.09 6.19
N LYS A 119 -29.40 -4.09 4.87
CA LYS A 119 -30.77 -4.22 4.34
C LYS A 119 -31.45 -5.55 4.70
N LEU A 120 -30.70 -6.65 4.79
CA LEU A 120 -31.26 -7.95 5.16
C LEU A 120 -31.55 -8.06 6.67
N ILE A 121 -30.83 -7.29 7.49
CA ILE A 121 -31.03 -7.20 8.94
C ILE A 121 -32.23 -6.29 9.25
N ASP A 122 -32.29 -5.12 8.60
CA ASP A 122 -33.32 -4.09 8.85
C ASP A 122 -34.64 -4.36 8.11
N GLY A 123 -34.62 -5.27 7.13
CA GLY A 123 -35.79 -5.62 6.31
C GLY A 123 -36.75 -6.63 6.96
N ALA A 124 -37.94 -6.77 6.37
CA ALA A 124 -38.89 -7.79 6.77
C ALA A 124 -38.31 -9.20 6.58
N ARG A 125 -38.45 -10.06 7.59
CA ARG A 125 -37.98 -11.46 7.54
C ARG A 125 -38.73 -12.23 6.45
N GLN A 126 -38.00 -12.67 5.43
CA GLN A 126 -38.46 -13.65 4.46
C GLN A 126 -37.91 -15.03 4.85
N GLU A 127 -38.57 -16.09 4.37
CA GLU A 127 -38.25 -17.48 4.69
C GLU A 127 -36.79 -17.85 4.30
N ASN A 128 -36.23 -17.18 3.28
CA ASN A 128 -34.86 -17.33 2.80
C ASN A 128 -33.87 -16.29 3.36
N SER A 129 -34.29 -15.34 4.19
CA SER A 129 -33.44 -14.24 4.68
C SER A 129 -32.22 -14.74 5.46
N VAL A 130 -32.37 -15.82 6.24
CA VAL A 130 -31.29 -16.38 7.07
C VAL A 130 -30.16 -16.95 6.20
N ASP A 131 -30.50 -17.68 5.12
CA ASP A 131 -29.49 -18.26 4.23
C ASP A 131 -28.84 -17.20 3.33
N MET A 132 -29.60 -16.20 2.89
CA MET A 132 -29.05 -15.04 2.19
C MET A 132 -28.05 -14.26 3.07
N LEU A 133 -28.35 -14.12 4.36
CA LEU A 133 -27.47 -13.43 5.30
C LEU A 133 -26.20 -14.24 5.57
N LYS A 134 -26.31 -15.55 5.80
CA LYS A 134 -25.15 -16.45 5.95
C LYS A 134 -24.23 -16.42 4.74
N THR A 135 -24.78 -16.51 3.53
CA THR A 135 -24.00 -16.48 2.29
C THR A 135 -23.31 -15.12 2.07
N ALA A 136 -24.00 -14.00 2.38
CA ALA A 136 -23.42 -12.67 2.31
C ALA A 136 -22.26 -12.47 3.30
N HIS A 137 -22.41 -12.91 4.55
CA HIS A 137 -21.34 -12.85 5.55
C HIS A 137 -20.13 -13.71 5.17
N LEU A 138 -20.36 -14.94 4.67
CA LEU A 138 -19.27 -15.81 4.22
C LEU A 138 -18.49 -15.15 3.08
N LYS A 139 -19.19 -14.56 2.11
CA LYS A 139 -18.56 -13.86 0.99
C LYS A 139 -17.79 -12.62 1.46
N LEU A 140 -18.36 -11.86 2.39
CA LEU A 140 -17.70 -10.68 2.97
C LEU A 140 -16.43 -11.07 3.74
N GLY A 141 -16.49 -12.12 4.56
CA GLY A 141 -15.32 -12.64 5.28
C GLY A 141 -14.19 -13.08 4.34
N ASN A 142 -14.53 -13.76 3.25
CA ASN A 142 -13.56 -14.15 2.22
C ASN A 142 -12.89 -12.93 1.55
N LEU A 143 -13.66 -11.88 1.25
CA LEU A 143 -13.10 -10.65 0.67
C LEU A 143 -12.21 -9.90 1.65
N TYR A 144 -12.56 -9.85 2.93
CA TYR A 144 -11.70 -9.26 3.97
C TYR A 144 -10.40 -10.03 4.14
N ALA A 145 -10.43 -11.36 4.13
CA ALA A 145 -9.21 -12.17 4.19
C ALA A 145 -8.28 -11.92 2.98
N LYS A 146 -8.85 -11.71 1.78
CA LYS A 146 -8.08 -11.31 0.59
C LYS A 146 -7.48 -9.92 0.75
N GLU A 147 -8.26 -8.95 1.23
CA GLU A 147 -7.79 -7.58 1.48
C GLU A 147 -6.68 -7.55 2.53
N GLU A 148 -6.84 -8.31 3.62
CA GLU A 148 -5.83 -8.46 4.67
C GLU A 148 -4.54 -9.04 4.12
N SER A 149 -4.59 -10.14 3.36
CA SER A 149 -3.40 -10.74 2.75
C SER A 149 -2.69 -9.78 1.80
N TYR A 150 -3.45 -9.02 1.01
CA TYR A 150 -2.92 -7.99 0.10
C TYR A 150 -2.12 -6.94 0.88
N TRP A 151 -2.68 -6.42 1.96
CA TRP A 151 -2.02 -5.39 2.74
C TRP A 151 -0.89 -5.93 3.62
N ALA A 152 -1.03 -7.12 4.22
CA ALA A 152 0.01 -7.73 5.06
C ALA A 152 1.37 -7.84 4.33
N GLN A 153 1.33 -8.21 3.04
CA GLN A 153 2.53 -8.30 2.22
C GLN A 153 3.11 -6.93 1.86
N ARG A 154 2.28 -5.99 1.44
CA ARG A 154 2.70 -4.61 1.11
C ARG A 154 3.29 -3.87 2.31
N LEU A 155 2.86 -4.26 3.51
CA LEU A 155 3.36 -3.73 4.75
C LEU A 155 4.58 -4.46 5.28
N CYS A 156 5.00 -5.57 4.67
CA CYS A 156 6.06 -6.46 5.18
C CYS A 156 5.96 -6.67 6.71
N ILE A 157 4.74 -6.87 7.23
CA ILE A 157 4.51 -7.06 8.66
C ILE A 157 4.59 -8.57 8.93
N LYS A 158 5.78 -9.05 9.30
CA LYS A 158 5.97 -10.39 9.88
C LYS A 158 5.32 -10.55 11.28
N TRP A 159 4.89 -9.44 11.90
CA TRP A 159 4.44 -9.36 13.30
C TRP A 159 2.93 -9.50 13.51
N LEU A 160 2.13 -9.67 12.46
CA LEU A 160 0.66 -9.76 12.55
C LEU A 160 0.23 -11.19 12.92
N LYS A 161 0.81 -11.71 14.02
CA LYS A 161 0.49 -13.03 14.56
C LYS A 161 -0.71 -13.00 15.51
N GLU A 162 -1.23 -11.82 15.83
CA GLU A 162 -2.39 -11.66 16.70
C GLU A 162 -3.38 -10.73 16.00
N GLY A 163 -4.57 -11.28 15.75
CA GLY A 163 -5.52 -10.75 14.79
C GLY A 163 -5.89 -9.30 15.04
N ASP A 164 -5.83 -8.50 13.98
CA ASP A 164 -6.63 -7.29 13.94
C ASP A 164 -7.15 -7.01 12.52
N ARG A 165 -8.49 -6.93 12.43
CA ARG A 165 -9.29 -6.98 11.20
C ARG A 165 -9.28 -5.64 10.47
N ASN A 166 -8.23 -5.35 9.68
CA ASN A 166 -8.19 -4.16 8.81
C ASN A 166 -8.58 -2.86 9.57
N THR A 167 -8.12 -2.72 10.81
CA THR A 167 -8.54 -1.65 11.72
C THR A 167 -7.92 -0.30 11.33
N HIS A 168 -8.41 0.78 11.94
CA HIS A 168 -7.83 2.12 11.73
C HIS A 168 -6.32 2.16 11.98
N ILE A 169 -5.83 1.43 12.99
CA ILE A 169 -4.40 1.30 13.31
C ILE A 169 -3.62 0.70 12.12
N PHE A 170 -4.18 -0.31 11.47
CA PHE A 170 -3.57 -0.94 10.30
C PHE A 170 -3.36 0.05 9.14
N HIS A 171 -4.37 0.89 8.86
CA HIS A 171 -4.27 1.93 7.83
C HIS A 171 -3.28 3.05 8.21
N VAL A 172 -3.17 3.38 9.50
CA VAL A 172 -2.20 4.36 10.02
C VAL A 172 -0.77 3.83 9.88
N CYS A 173 -0.52 2.57 10.26
CA CYS A 173 0.78 1.91 10.07
C CYS A 173 1.16 1.83 8.58
N THR A 174 0.18 1.53 7.72
CA THR A 174 0.34 1.51 6.26
C THR A 174 0.84 2.83 5.72
N THR A 175 0.12 3.88 6.07
CA THR A 175 0.44 5.24 5.64
C THR A 175 1.83 5.64 6.14
N SER A 176 2.15 5.34 7.40
CA SER A 176 3.45 5.65 8.00
C SER A 176 4.61 4.95 7.31
N ARG A 177 4.46 3.67 6.94
CA ARG A 177 5.51 2.91 6.23
C ARG A 177 5.69 3.37 4.79
N LEU A 178 4.61 3.72 4.10
CA LEU A 178 4.67 4.33 2.77
C LEU A 178 5.48 5.63 2.80
N LYS A 179 5.30 6.48 3.82
CA LYS A 179 6.10 7.70 4.00
C LYS A 179 7.59 7.37 4.18
N LYS A 180 7.92 6.48 5.11
CA LYS A 180 9.32 6.13 5.41
C LYS A 180 10.08 5.56 4.20
N ASN A 181 9.38 4.84 3.33
CA ASN A 181 9.98 4.19 2.16
C ASN A 181 9.95 5.07 0.89
N LYS A 182 9.33 6.25 0.95
CA LYS A 182 9.31 7.18 -0.19
C LYS A 182 10.69 7.81 -0.34
N ILE A 183 11.25 7.72 -1.54
CA ILE A 183 12.48 8.42 -1.90
C ILE A 183 12.06 9.81 -2.37
N ASP A 184 12.26 10.82 -1.52
CA ASP A 184 11.88 12.21 -1.84
C ASP A 184 12.93 12.93 -2.71
N ARG A 185 14.20 12.54 -2.60
CA ARG A 185 15.30 13.08 -3.40
C ARG A 185 16.50 12.14 -3.46
N LEU A 186 17.21 12.14 -4.57
CA LEU A 186 18.52 11.48 -4.73
C LEU A 186 19.58 12.53 -5.04
N LYS A 187 20.80 12.28 -4.57
CA LYS A 187 21.96 13.13 -4.88
C LYS A 187 22.72 12.48 -6.02
N ASP A 188 22.95 13.21 -7.10
CA ASP A 188 23.73 12.71 -8.24
C ASP A 188 25.24 12.69 -7.95
N SER A 189 26.02 12.18 -8.90
CA SER A 189 27.49 12.13 -8.81
C SER A 189 28.17 13.50 -8.75
N ASN A 190 27.50 14.55 -9.22
CA ASN A 190 27.96 15.94 -9.17
C ASN A 190 27.55 16.65 -7.87
N GLY A 191 26.81 15.95 -7.01
CA GLY A 191 26.36 16.42 -5.72
C GLY A 191 25.08 17.28 -5.75
N ILE A 192 24.35 17.27 -6.86
CA ILE A 192 23.10 18.00 -7.05
C ILE A 192 21.93 17.13 -6.55
N TRP A 193 21.03 17.74 -5.78
CA TRP A 193 19.81 17.06 -5.31
C TRP A 193 18.73 17.07 -6.38
N MET A 194 18.38 15.88 -6.86
CA MET A 194 17.26 15.64 -7.77
C MET A 194 16.00 15.38 -6.96
N ASN A 195 15.00 16.24 -7.15
CA ASN A 195 13.73 16.21 -6.42
C ASN A 195 12.53 15.88 -7.32
N ASP A 196 12.73 15.82 -8.64
CA ASP A 196 11.68 15.40 -9.58
C ASP A 196 11.76 13.89 -9.87
N THR A 197 10.60 13.27 -10.08
CA THR A 197 10.50 11.81 -10.24
C THR A 197 11.28 11.33 -11.46
N ASN A 198 11.24 12.09 -12.57
CA ASN A 198 11.98 11.75 -13.78
C ASN A 198 13.49 11.88 -13.59
N ASP A 199 13.93 12.82 -12.76
CA ASP A 199 15.34 13.07 -12.51
C ASP A 199 15.92 12.09 -11.49
N ILE A 200 15.13 11.73 -10.46
CA ILE A 200 15.45 10.65 -9.52
C ILE A 200 15.66 9.33 -10.26
N CYS A 201 14.80 8.99 -11.24
CA CYS A 201 14.95 7.78 -12.06
C CYS A 201 16.20 7.75 -12.94
N LYS A 202 16.79 8.91 -13.30
CA LYS A 202 18.04 8.97 -14.08
C LYS A 202 19.28 8.78 -13.21
N VAL A 203 19.16 9.06 -11.91
CA VAL A 203 20.25 8.95 -10.94
C VAL A 203 20.30 7.58 -10.27
N ALA A 204 19.14 6.93 -10.10
CA ALA A 204 19.00 5.59 -9.53
C ALA A 204 19.52 4.50 -10.48
#